data_AF-A0A968R1B0-F1
#
_entry.id   AF-A0A968R1B0-F1
#
_cell.length_a   1.000
_cell.length_b   1.000
_cell.length_c   1.000
_cell.angle_alpha   90.00
_cell.angle_beta   90.00
_cell.angle_gamma   90.00
#
_symmetry.space_group_name_H-M   'P 1'
#
loop_
_entity.id
_entity.type
_entity.pdbx_description
1 polymer ?
#
loop_
_entity_poly.entity_id
_entity_poly.type
_entity_poly.pdbx_seq_one_letter_code
_entity_poly.pdbx_strand_id
1 'polypeptide(L)'
;MVKTIFLDRDGVINRDSPEYIRSRSEFEFLPTSLEAIRLLSQNNYQIIVITNQSAVARGMISVEELHAIHRMMYETVRRYGGEIQEVFC
;
A
#
# COMPACT_ATOMS: atom_id res chain seq x y z
N MET A 1 -11.93 21.81 -5.55
CA MET A 1 -10.74 21.62 -4.69
C MET A 1 -10.50 20.13 -4.60
N VAL A 2 -9.29 19.65 -4.89
CA VAL A 2 -8.96 18.22 -4.78
C VAL A 2 -8.74 17.89 -3.31
N LYS A 3 -9.41 16.86 -2.80
CA LYS A 3 -9.18 16.36 -1.44
C LYS A 3 -8.12 15.27 -1.54
N THR A 4 -6.99 15.44 -0.87
CA THR A 4 -5.89 14.47 -0.91
C THR A 4 -5.68 13.89 0.48
N ILE A 5 -5.51 12.57 0.56
CA ILE A 5 -5.16 11.86 1.77
C ILE A 5 -3.84 11.11 1.55
N PHE A 6 -2.97 11.20 2.54
CA PHE A 6 -1.70 10.49 2.58
C PHE A 6 -1.82 9.37 3.59
N LEU A 7 -1.51 8.15 3.17
CA LEU A 7 -1.57 6.95 4.00
C LEU A 7 -0.18 6.35 4.13
N ASP A 8 0.14 5.82 5.30
CA ASP A 8 1.23 4.85 5.42
C ASP A 8 0.78 3.50 4.84
N ARG A 9 1.74 2.59 4.64
CA ARG A 9 1.51 1.23 4.13
C ARG A 9 1.49 0.21 5.26
N ASP A 10 2.62 0.04 5.93
CA ASP A 10 2.82 -1.00 6.95
C ASP A 10 2.15 -0.56 8.26
N GLY A 11 1.20 -1.35 8.76
CA GLY A 11 0.37 -1.01 9.94
C GLY A 11 -0.87 -0.16 9.64
N VAL A 12 -1.06 0.29 8.39
CA VAL A 12 -2.22 1.10 7.97
C VAL A 12 -3.02 0.42 6.85
N ILE A 13 -2.35 -0.04 5.80
CA ILE A 13 -2.96 -0.78 4.69
C ILE A 13 -2.75 -2.28 4.88
N ASN A 14 -1.51 -2.70 5.17
CA ASN A 14 -1.17 -4.09 5.49
C ASN A 14 -0.73 -4.22 6.94
N ARG A 15 -0.68 -5.46 7.45
CA ARG A 15 -0.06 -5.73 8.76
C ARG A 15 1.40 -5.30 8.72
N ASP A 16 1.81 -4.61 9.78
CA ASP A 16 3.21 -4.34 10.03
C ASP A 16 3.94 -5.63 10.44
N SER A 17 5.24 -5.68 10.17
CA SER A 17 6.12 -6.79 10.52
C SER A 17 7.46 -6.26 11.04
N PRO A 18 7.90 -6.67 12.24
CA PRO A 18 9.23 -6.32 12.72
C PRO A 18 10.34 -6.94 11.85
N GLU A 19 10.02 -7.97 11.06
CA GLU A 19 10.95 -8.60 10.11
C GLU A 19 10.89 -8.02 8.69
N TYR A 20 10.18 -6.89 8.51
CA TYR A 20 9.84 -6.30 7.21
C TYR A 20 8.90 -7.19 6.39
N ILE A 21 8.34 -6.60 5.33
CA ILE A 21 7.56 -7.31 4.31
C ILE A 21 8.47 -7.52 3.10
N ARG A 22 8.91 -8.77 2.90
CA ARG A 22 9.95 -9.16 1.94
C ARG A 22 9.40 -9.86 0.70
N SER A 23 8.13 -10.27 0.74
CA SER A 23 7.48 -10.97 -0.38
C SER A 23 5.99 -10.69 -0.42
N ARG A 24 5.37 -10.96 -1.58
CA ARG A 24 3.90 -10.85 -1.74
C ARG A 24 3.10 -11.68 -0.73
N SER A 25 3.60 -12.85 -0.32
CA SER A 25 2.92 -13.72 0.65
C SER A 25 2.91 -13.18 2.07
N GLU A 26 3.86 -12.29 2.41
CA GLU A 26 3.91 -11.61 3.71
C GLU A 26 3.02 -10.35 3.73
N PHE A 27 2.62 -9.84 2.57
CA PHE A 27 1.73 -8.69 2.48
C PHE A 27 0.28 -9.09 2.74
N GLU A 28 -0.18 -8.84 3.96
CA GLU A 28 -1.56 -9.12 4.36
C GLU A 28 -2.31 -7.82 4.64
N PHE A 29 -3.37 -7.56 3.87
CA PHE A 29 -4.24 -6.40 4.11
C PHE A 29 -4.84 -6.44 5.52
N LEU A 30 -4.84 -5.29 6.18
CA LEU A 30 -5.56 -5.16 7.45
C LEU A 30 -7.06 -5.31 7.24
N PRO A 31 -7.80 -5.82 8.24
CA PRO A 31 -9.27 -5.76 8.22
C PRO A 31 -9.72 -4.34 7.91
N THR A 32 -10.78 -4.21 7.10
CA THR A 32 -11.40 -2.94 6.67
C THR A 32 -10.55 -1.97 5.84
N SER A 33 -9.23 -2.16 5.72
CA SER A 33 -8.36 -1.26 4.93
C SER A 33 -8.83 -1.07 3.48
N LEU A 34 -9.15 -2.17 2.79
CA LEU A 34 -9.68 -2.15 1.43
C LEU A 34 -11.04 -1.43 1.35
N GLU A 35 -11.90 -1.61 2.34
CA GLU A 35 -13.18 -0.93 2.41
C GLU A 35 -13.00 0.58 2.64
N ALA A 36 -12.08 0.97 3.52
CA ALA A 36 -11.76 2.38 3.77
C ALA A 36 -11.24 3.06 2.50
N ILE A 37 -10.31 2.42 1.78
CA ILE A 37 -9.77 2.93 0.50
C ILE A 37 -10.90 3.05 -0.54
N ARG A 38 -11.78 2.07 -0.65
CA ARG A 38 -12.98 2.12 -1.50
C ARG A 38 -13.86 3.31 -1.15
N LEU A 39 -14.18 3.52 0.12
CA LEU A 39 -15.02 4.63 0.59
C LEU A 39 -14.37 5.99 0.32
N LEU A 40 -13.06 6.13 0.56
CA LEU A 40 -12.31 7.34 0.23
C LEU A 40 -12.37 7.65 -1.27
N SER A 41 -12.17 6.63 -2.10
CA SER A 41 -12.25 6.75 -3.56
C SER A 41 -13.65 7.21 -4.01
N GLN A 42 -14.71 6.59 -3.48
CA GLN A 42 -16.10 6.97 -3.76
C GLN A 42 -16.44 8.39 -3.30
N ASN A 43 -15.72 8.92 -2.32
CA ASN A 43 -15.88 10.28 -1.81
C ASN A 43 -14.93 11.29 -2.49
N ASN A 44 -14.34 10.94 -3.64
CA ASN A 44 -13.47 11.80 -4.45
C ASN A 44 -12.21 12.26 -3.69
N TYR A 45 -11.63 11.39 -2.86
CA TYR A 45 -10.29 11.60 -2.35
C TYR A 45 -9.25 11.06 -3.33
N GLN A 46 -8.20 11.83 -3.56
CA GLN A 46 -6.94 11.36 -4.11
C GLN A 46 -6.14 10.69 -2.99
N ILE A 47 -5.78 9.43 -3.17
CA ILE A 47 -5.08 8.62 -2.17
C ILE A 47 -3.64 8.44 -2.62
N ILE A 48 -2.71 8.92 -1.80
CA ILE A 48 -1.27 8.77 -2.00
C ILE A 48 -0.71 7.96 -0.84
N VAL A 49 0.11 6.96 -1.14
CA VAL A 49 0.80 6.18 -0.10
C VAL A 49 2.22 6.73 0.06
N ILE A 50 2.63 6.97 1.29
CA ILE A 50 4.00 7.35 1.65
C ILE A 50 4.50 6.32 2.65
N THR A 51 5.60 5.62 2.32
CA THR A 51 6.06 4.51 3.15
C THR A 51 7.59 4.39 3.15
N ASN A 52 8.19 4.00 4.27
CA ASN A 52 9.63 3.79 4.36
C ASN A 52 10.01 2.34 4.03
N GLN A 53 10.67 2.10 2.90
CA GLN A 53 11.06 0.76 2.44
C GLN A 53 12.54 0.45 2.64
N SER A 54 13.05 0.75 3.84
CA SER A 54 14.46 0.54 4.23
C SER A 54 14.99 -0.89 4.06
N ALA A 55 14.13 -1.91 3.97
CA ALA A 55 14.51 -3.29 3.64
C ALA A 55 15.28 -3.41 2.31
N VAL A 56 14.97 -2.53 1.34
CA VAL A 56 15.67 -2.47 0.05
C VAL A 56 17.14 -2.07 0.26
N ALA A 57 17.38 -0.97 0.98
CA ALA A 57 18.73 -0.47 1.25
C ALA A 57 19.55 -1.44 2.13
N ARG A 58 18.87 -2.29 2.91
CA ARG A 58 19.49 -3.35 3.72
C ARG A 58 19.73 -4.66 2.93
N GLY A 59 19.35 -4.74 1.66
CA GLY A 59 19.51 -5.93 0.83
C GLY A 59 18.60 -7.10 1.23
N MET A 60 17.54 -6.84 1.99
CA MET A 60 16.60 -7.88 2.46
C MET A 60 15.52 -8.19 1.41
N ILE A 61 15.27 -7.26 0.49
CA ILE A 61 14.33 -7.39 -0.62
C ILE A 61 14.91 -6.64 -1.83
N SER A 62 14.68 -7.13 -3.05
CA SER A 62 15.06 -6.42 -4.27
C SER A 62 14.05 -5.33 -4.63
N VAL A 63 14.47 -4.36 -5.44
CA VAL A 63 13.57 -3.31 -5.96
C VAL A 63 12.44 -3.92 -6.80
N GLU A 64 12.75 -4.98 -7.55
CA GLU A 64 11.78 -5.70 -8.39
C GLU A 64 10.70 -6.38 -7.54
N GLU A 65 11.08 -6.97 -6.40
CA GLU A 65 10.14 -7.61 -5.48
C GLU A 65 9.31 -6.55 -4.73
N LEU A 66 9.90 -5.41 -4.35
CA LEU A 66 9.14 -4.29 -3.81
C LEU A 66 8.07 -3.80 -4.82
N HIS A 67 8.46 -3.59 -6.07
CA HIS A 67 7.50 -3.22 -7.13
C HIS A 67 6.45 -4.32 -7.36
N ALA A 68 6.83 -5.59 -7.21
CA ALA A 68 5.92 -6.71 -7.31
C ALA A 68 4.86 -6.72 -6.18
N ILE A 69 5.23 -6.30 -4.96
CA ILE A 69 4.31 -6.09 -3.84
C ILE A 69 3.37 -4.91 -4.14
N HIS A 70 3.91 -3.77 -4.59
CA HIS A 70 3.08 -2.60 -4.91
C HIS A 70 2.09 -2.89 -6.04
N ARG A 71 2.49 -3.59 -7.11
CA ARG A 71 1.57 -3.99 -8.19
C ARG A 71 0.41 -4.83 -7.66
N MET A 72 0.71 -5.83 -6.83
CA MET A 72 -0.32 -6.67 -6.21
C MET A 72 -1.27 -5.84 -5.32
N MET A 73 -0.73 -4.87 -4.58
CA MET A 73 -1.52 -3.94 -3.77
C MET A 73 -2.47 -3.11 -4.65
N TYR A 74 -1.97 -2.47 -5.70
CA TYR A 74 -2.78 -1.70 -6.65
C TYR A 74 -3.90 -2.53 -7.28
N GLU A 75 -3.56 -3.72 -7.79
CA GLU A 75 -4.52 -4.63 -8.43
C GLU A 75 -5.63 -5.05 -7.46
N THR A 76 -5.27 -5.31 -6.20
CA THR A 76 -6.24 -5.72 -5.18
C THR A 76 -7.15 -4.56 -4.77
N VAL A 77 -6.60 -3.36 -4.59
CA VAL A 77 -7.37 -2.15 -4.31
C VAL A 77 -8.35 -1.84 -5.45
N ARG A 78 -7.90 -1.91 -6.72
CA ARG A 78 -8.75 -1.70 -7.89
C ARG A 78 -9.87 -2.72 -8.00
N ARG A 79 -9.57 -4.00 -7.76
CA ARG A 79 -10.60 -5.05 -7.72
C ARG A 79 -11.65 -4.80 -6.64
N TYR A 80 -11.30 -4.12 -5.55
CA TYR A 80 -12.23 -3.75 -4.49
C TYR A 80 -12.95 -2.40 -4.73
N GLY A 81 -12.73 -1.76 -5.88
CA GLY A 81 -13.36 -0.49 -6.23
C GLY A 81 -12.72 0.75 -5.59
N GLY A 82 -11.48 0.63 -5.12
CA GLY A 82 -10.66 1.77 -4.70
C GLY A 82 -9.60 2.13 -5.74
N GLU A 83 -8.96 3.28 -5.58
CA GLU A 83 -7.81 3.72 -6.39
C GLU A 83 -6.74 4.33 -5.47
N ILE A 84 -5.50 3.90 -5.62
CA ILE A 84 -4.33 4.60 -5.10
C ILE A 84 -3.67 5.27 -6.30
N GLN A 85 -3.40 6.58 -6.22
CA GLN A 85 -2.77 7.29 -7.33
C GLN A 85 -1.29 7.00 -7.43
N GLU A 86 -0.57 7.03 -6.31
CA GLU A 86 0.87 6.89 -6.30
C GLU A 86 1.38 6.37 -4.95
N VAL A 87 2.52 5.69 -5.00
CA VAL A 87 3.24 5.18 -3.82
C VAL A 87 4.64 5.79 -3.85
N PHE A 88 4.99 6.57 -2.82
CA PHE A 88 6.31 7.13 -2.62
C PHE A 88 7.05 6.33 -1.54
N CYS A 89 8.28 5.93 -1.85
CA CYS A 89 9.14 5.09 -1.01
C CYS A 89 10.51 5.72 -0.77
#